data_AF-I1QT79-F1
#
_entry.id   AF-I1QT79-F1
#
_cell.length_a   1.000
_cell.length_b   1.000
_cell.length_c   1.000
_cell.angle_alpha   90.00
_cell.angle_beta   90.00
_cell.angle_gamma   90.00
#
_symmetry.space_group_name_H-M   'P 1'
#
loop_
_entity.id
_entity.type
_entity.pdbx_description
1 polymer ?
#
loop_
_entity_poly.entity_id
_entity_poly.type
_entity_poly.pdbx_seq_one_letter_code
_entity_poly.pdbx_strand_id
1 'polypeptide(L)'
;MSAAEAAVWRGHGSSNITRQILKCTRWQLEETTDFITCPYHYYCDSAYPGDYSPAVGALVAAFAAYCLVSAAAFAVLDIGRAGGGGGRNRRKYMVPSGPFLLPVVLLALAKGQRINAVFPLAQLGPALLLTLQASALAFRNEADGDLRYAVLEASTVSGILHASLYLDAVVLPYYTGTDALRWSRFSGECATCLCRMDPLVVGGRTVLYRGLSKTALAIIFALCSRMVCRIYGEERVSAWTRSALEAASWVFVAGDAVYLAGWAFAEGAAASVAAYALVAGLVFLCIFGKVYKFLAWMETRQVQWKPSVSCHSNVV
;
A
#
# COMPACT_ATOMS: atom_id res chain seq x y z
N MET A 1 -23.79 -1.28 24.35
CA MET A 1 -22.47 -0.64 24.44
C MET A 1 -22.43 0.17 25.72
N SER A 2 -21.80 -0.36 26.76
CA SER A 2 -21.64 0.34 28.04
C SER A 2 -20.15 0.62 28.28
N ALA A 3 -19.85 1.77 28.86
CA ALA A 3 -18.50 2.25 29.18
C ALA A 3 -17.69 1.33 30.12
N ALA A 4 -18.29 0.23 30.61
CA ALA A 4 -17.66 -0.76 31.47
C ALA A 4 -16.74 -1.74 30.70
N GLU A 5 -16.99 -2.03 29.42
CA GLU A 5 -16.13 -2.90 28.60
C GLU A 5 -14.81 -2.20 28.19
N ALA A 6 -14.79 -0.86 28.22
CA ALA A 6 -13.59 -0.06 27.95
C ALA A 6 -12.65 0.06 29.18
N ALA A 7 -13.10 -0.33 30.38
CA ALA A 7 -12.38 -0.05 31.62
C ALA A 7 -11.35 -1.12 32.04
N VAL A 8 -11.35 -2.30 31.42
CA VAL A 8 -10.42 -3.41 31.78
C VAL A 8 -8.98 -3.15 31.32
N TRP A 9 -8.73 -2.10 30.52
CA TRP A 9 -7.47 -1.87 29.82
C TRP A 9 -6.44 -0.95 30.53
N ARG A 10 -6.69 -0.51 31.79
CA ARG A 10 -5.81 0.47 32.46
C ARG A 10 -4.87 -0.07 33.54
N GLY A 11 -4.69 -1.39 33.67
CA GLY A 11 -3.70 -1.96 34.60
C GLY A 11 -2.27 -1.91 34.05
N HIS A 12 -1.35 -1.25 34.75
CA HIS A 12 0.08 -1.05 34.41
C HIS A 12 0.95 -2.33 34.21
N GLY A 13 0.36 -3.54 34.20
CA GLY A 13 0.98 -4.81 33.77
C GLY A 13 0.48 -5.33 32.40
N SER A 14 -0.52 -4.67 31.80
CA SER A 14 -1.18 -5.07 30.55
C SER A 14 -0.34 -4.80 29.30
N SER A 15 0.55 -3.80 29.30
CA SER A 15 1.21 -3.33 28.06
C SER A 15 2.12 -4.37 27.41
N ASN A 16 2.80 -5.21 28.19
CA ASN A 16 3.73 -6.21 27.64
C ASN A 16 2.97 -7.42 27.07
N ILE A 17 1.95 -7.91 27.79
CA ILE A 17 1.12 -9.04 27.36
C ILE A 17 0.30 -8.66 26.11
N THR A 18 -0.32 -7.47 26.11
CA THR A 18 -1.04 -6.93 24.95
C THR A 18 -0.11 -6.83 23.74
N ARG A 19 1.12 -6.35 23.93
CA ARG A 19 2.12 -6.27 22.87
C ARG A 19 2.55 -7.65 22.37
N GLN A 20 2.67 -8.63 23.27
CA GLN A 20 2.99 -10.01 22.92
C GLN A 20 1.87 -10.64 22.09
N ILE A 21 0.60 -10.41 22.46
CA ILE A 21 -0.58 -10.88 21.72
C ILE A 21 -0.66 -10.25 20.32
N LEU A 22 -0.41 -8.94 20.20
CA LEU A 22 -0.38 -8.25 18.91
C LEU A 22 0.77 -8.70 17.99
N LYS A 23 1.80 -9.34 18.56
CA LYS A 23 2.95 -9.90 17.84
C LYS A 23 2.90 -11.40 17.69
N CYS A 24 1.81 -12.03 18.09
CA CYS A 24 1.68 -13.48 18.08
C CYS A 24 1.62 -14.00 16.64
N THR A 25 2.62 -14.79 16.25
CA THR A 25 2.72 -15.38 14.91
C THR A 25 1.98 -16.70 14.80
N ARG A 26 1.85 -17.43 15.91
CA ARG A 26 1.21 -18.72 15.95
C ARG A 26 0.31 -18.85 17.16
N TRP A 27 -0.98 -18.99 16.88
CA TRP A 27 -2.00 -19.33 17.85
C TRP A 27 -2.19 -20.85 17.84
N GLN A 28 -2.16 -21.46 19.02
CA GLN A 28 -2.46 -22.86 19.20
C GLN A 28 -3.82 -22.99 19.88
N LEU A 29 -4.65 -23.89 19.37
CA LEU A 29 -5.89 -24.28 20.03
C LEU A 29 -5.55 -25.39 21.01
N GLU A 30 -5.89 -25.18 22.28
CA GLU A 30 -5.79 -26.17 23.33
C GLU A 30 -7.14 -26.85 23.51
N GLU A 31 -7.12 -28.16 23.74
CA GLU A 31 -8.34 -28.93 23.96
C GLU A 31 -8.91 -28.61 25.35
N THR A 32 -10.15 -28.14 25.40
CA THR A 32 -10.83 -27.80 26.65
C THR A 32 -11.96 -28.76 26.95
N THR A 33 -12.19 -29.03 28.24
CA THR A 33 -13.39 -29.72 28.71
C THR A 33 -14.58 -28.78 28.96
N ASP A 34 -14.33 -27.46 29.03
CA ASP A 34 -15.37 -26.44 29.21
C ASP A 34 -15.90 -25.88 27.87
N PHE A 35 -16.75 -26.67 27.22
CA PHE A 35 -17.38 -26.30 25.95
C PHE A 35 -18.44 -25.20 26.08
N ILE A 36 -18.83 -24.80 27.30
CA ILE A 36 -19.92 -23.83 27.52
C ILE A 36 -19.36 -22.42 27.67
N THR A 37 -18.29 -22.26 28.45
CA THR A 37 -17.72 -20.93 28.73
C THR A 37 -16.45 -20.64 27.93
N CYS A 38 -15.73 -21.67 27.50
CA CYS A 38 -14.47 -21.56 26.77
C CYS A 38 -14.34 -22.64 25.68
N PRO A 39 -15.25 -22.71 24.69
CA PRO A 39 -15.21 -23.75 23.67
C PRO A 39 -13.94 -23.70 22.80
N TYR A 40 -13.33 -22.52 22.67
CA TYR A 40 -12.03 -22.35 22.02
C TYR A 40 -11.04 -21.68 22.96
N HIS A 41 -10.08 -22.45 23.46
CA HIS A 41 -8.97 -21.93 24.26
C HIS A 41 -7.72 -21.79 23.41
N TYR A 42 -7.23 -20.56 23.30
CA TYR A 42 -6.04 -20.25 22.52
C TYR A 42 -4.93 -19.74 23.41
N TYR A 43 -3.70 -20.17 23.14
CA TYR A 43 -2.51 -19.51 23.67
C TYR A 43 -1.56 -19.12 22.54
N CYS A 44 -0.70 -18.14 22.82
CA CYS A 44 0.32 -17.73 21.88
C CYS A 44 1.56 -18.60 22.03
N ASP A 45 1.83 -19.46 21.04
CA ASP A 45 2.96 -20.40 21.01
C ASP A 45 4.26 -19.71 20.61
N SER A 46 4.19 -18.78 19.66
CA SER A 46 5.34 -17.98 19.23
C SER A 46 4.95 -16.55 18.90
N ALA A 47 5.82 -15.62 19.26
CA ALA A 47 5.70 -14.20 18.96
C ALA A 47 7.02 -13.66 18.42
N TYR A 48 6.96 -12.55 17.68
CA TYR A 48 8.18 -11.93 17.15
C TYR A 48 9.11 -11.43 18.26
N PRO A 49 10.43 -11.52 18.05
CA PRO A 49 11.41 -11.02 19.01
C PRO A 49 11.31 -9.50 19.14
N GLY A 50 11.72 -8.99 20.30
CA GLY A 50 11.50 -7.62 20.79
C GLY A 50 11.76 -6.47 19.80
N ASP A 51 11.28 -5.29 20.16
CA ASP A 51 11.27 -4.12 19.28
C ASP A 51 12.67 -3.56 18.97
N TYR A 52 12.77 -2.89 17.83
CA TYR A 52 13.88 -1.98 17.59
C TYR A 52 13.77 -0.74 18.45
N SER A 53 14.88 -0.01 18.57
CA SER A 53 14.92 1.28 19.23
C SER A 53 13.93 2.26 18.56
N PRO A 54 13.39 3.21 19.33
CA PRO A 54 12.47 4.22 18.78
C PRO A 54 13.10 5.04 17.64
N ALA A 55 14.43 5.19 17.64
CA ALA A 55 15.18 5.84 16.56
C ALA A 55 14.95 5.17 15.20
N VAL A 56 14.94 3.83 15.14
CA VAL A 56 14.66 3.11 13.89
C VAL A 56 13.24 3.38 13.41
N GLY A 57 12.27 3.41 14.34
CA GLY A 57 10.89 3.78 14.01
C GLY A 57 10.76 5.19 13.45
N ALA A 58 11.47 6.15 14.03
CA ALA A 58 11.50 7.54 13.54
C ALA A 58 12.14 7.65 12.15
N LEU A 59 13.23 6.92 11.90
CA LEU A 59 13.87 6.87 10.57
C LEU A 59 12.93 6.32 9.50
N VAL A 60 12.19 5.24 9.81
CA VAL A 60 11.21 4.66 8.88
C VAL A 60 10.03 5.60 8.66
N ALA A 61 9.58 6.32 9.70
CA ALA A 61 8.55 7.35 9.57
C ALA A 61 9.00 8.48 8.61
N ALA A 62 10.21 9.00 8.82
CA ALA A 62 10.80 10.05 8.00
C ALA A 62 10.99 9.58 6.54
N PHE A 63 11.41 8.33 6.36
CA PHE A 63 11.53 7.70 5.04
C PHE A 63 10.17 7.56 4.34
N ALA A 64 9.13 7.10 5.05
CA ALA A 64 7.79 6.99 4.49
C ALA A 64 7.22 8.37 4.10
N ALA A 65 7.42 9.38 4.95
CA ALA A 65 7.07 10.76 4.65
C ALA A 65 7.83 11.29 3.42
N TYR A 66 9.14 11.01 3.32
CA TYR A 66 9.95 11.37 2.16
C TYR A 66 9.41 10.72 0.87
N CYS A 67 9.10 9.43 0.89
CA CYS A 67 8.55 8.71 -0.27
C CYS A 67 7.21 9.31 -0.73
N LEU A 68 6.35 9.68 0.21
CA LEU A 68 5.07 10.32 -0.08
C LEU A 68 5.27 11.72 -0.67
N VAL A 69 6.09 12.55 -0.03
CA VAL A 69 6.36 13.93 -0.46
C VAL A 69 7.07 13.96 -1.81
N SER A 70 8.05 13.08 -2.04
CA SER A 70 8.77 13.01 -3.31
C SER A 70 7.83 12.59 -4.44
N ALA A 71 7.00 11.56 -4.23
CA ALA A 71 5.99 11.14 -5.20
C ALA A 71 4.99 12.26 -5.50
N ALA A 72 4.49 12.96 -4.47
CA ALA A 72 3.56 14.08 -4.65
C ALA A 72 4.20 15.26 -5.40
N ALA A 73 5.40 15.68 -5.01
CA ALA A 73 6.14 16.75 -5.66
C ALA A 73 6.39 16.42 -7.14
N PHE A 74 6.81 15.20 -7.46
CA PHE A 74 7.01 14.81 -8.84
C PHE A 74 5.72 14.69 -9.63
N ALA A 75 4.61 14.27 -9.02
CA ALA A 75 3.30 14.28 -9.65
C ALA A 75 2.86 15.73 -10.00
N VAL A 76 2.98 16.68 -9.07
CA VAL A 76 2.70 18.10 -9.34
C VAL A 76 3.60 18.66 -10.45
N LEU A 77 4.91 18.40 -10.38
CA LEU A 77 5.87 18.87 -11.38
C LEU A 77 5.64 18.25 -12.77
N ASP A 78 5.03 17.08 -12.84
CA ASP A 78 4.67 16.39 -14.08
C ASP A 78 3.36 16.94 -14.68
N ILE A 79 2.45 17.47 -13.85
CA ILE A 79 1.25 18.20 -14.27
C ILE A 79 1.61 19.58 -14.81
N GLY A 80 2.42 20.34 -14.06
CA GLY A 80 2.75 21.73 -14.40
C GLY A 80 3.62 21.89 -15.66
N ARG A 81 4.33 20.85 -16.09
CA ARG A 81 5.16 20.85 -17.32
C ARG A 81 4.43 20.24 -18.51
N ALA A 82 3.24 20.75 -18.83
CA ALA A 82 2.42 20.28 -19.95
C ALA A 82 3.06 20.40 -21.36
N GLY A 83 4.33 20.82 -21.50
CA GLY A 83 4.96 21.05 -22.81
C GLY A 83 6.50 20.90 -22.91
N GLY A 84 7.21 20.27 -21.97
CA GLY A 84 8.68 20.21 -22.04
C GLY A 84 9.32 18.94 -21.48
N GLY A 85 9.86 18.10 -22.35
CA GLY A 85 10.48 16.80 -22.07
C GLY A 85 11.86 16.82 -21.37
N GLY A 86 12.25 17.92 -20.73
CA GLY A 86 13.57 18.04 -20.09
C GLY A 86 13.54 17.77 -18.58
N GLY A 87 13.99 16.59 -18.14
CA GLY A 87 14.27 16.29 -16.74
C GLY A 87 13.63 15.03 -16.15
N ARG A 88 13.30 14.03 -16.99
CA ARG A 88 12.62 12.78 -16.57
C ARG A 88 13.53 11.76 -15.88
N ASN A 89 14.80 11.63 -16.28
CA ASN A 89 15.67 10.52 -15.85
C ASN A 89 15.97 10.45 -14.33
N ARG A 90 16.05 11.56 -13.59
CA ARG A 90 16.45 11.53 -12.16
C ARG A 90 15.29 11.30 -11.20
N ARG A 91 14.03 11.51 -11.63
CA ARG A 91 12.86 11.49 -10.74
C ARG A 91 12.54 10.09 -10.24
N LYS A 92 12.69 9.06 -11.09
CA LYS A 92 12.35 7.69 -10.70
C LYS A 92 13.28 7.12 -9.63
N TYR A 93 14.53 7.59 -9.54
CA TYR A 93 15.45 7.18 -8.47
C TYR A 93 15.07 7.71 -7.09
N MET A 94 14.21 8.74 -7.04
CA MET A 94 13.80 9.44 -5.81
C MET A 94 12.37 9.10 -5.36
N VAL A 95 11.68 8.19 -6.06
CA VAL A 95 10.34 7.69 -5.68
C VAL A 95 10.42 6.26 -5.14
N PRO A 96 9.46 5.81 -4.30
CA PRO A 96 9.56 4.53 -3.62
C PRO A 96 9.70 3.32 -4.56
N SER A 97 9.19 3.37 -5.79
CA SER A 97 9.38 2.33 -6.82
C SER A 97 10.71 2.41 -7.59
N GLY A 98 11.60 3.31 -7.20
CA GLY A 98 12.92 3.48 -7.79
C GLY A 98 13.89 2.39 -7.35
N PRO A 99 14.94 2.10 -8.14
CA PRO A 99 15.87 1.01 -7.85
C PRO A 99 16.66 1.20 -6.54
N PHE A 100 16.80 2.43 -6.04
CA PHE A 100 17.47 2.70 -4.76
C PHE A 100 16.53 2.68 -3.55
N LEU A 101 15.32 3.23 -3.68
CA LEU A 101 14.39 3.34 -2.55
C LEU A 101 13.57 2.06 -2.36
N LEU A 102 13.30 1.30 -3.43
CA LEU A 102 12.55 0.05 -3.36
C LEU A 102 13.21 -0.97 -2.42
N PRO A 103 14.54 -1.23 -2.48
CA PRO A 103 15.22 -2.07 -1.49
C PRO A 103 15.06 -1.57 -0.04
N VAL A 104 15.03 -0.26 0.17
CA VAL A 104 14.83 0.33 1.51
C VAL A 104 13.40 0.12 2.00
N VAL A 105 12.40 0.26 1.11
CA VAL A 105 11.01 -0.10 1.41
C VAL A 105 10.92 -1.58 1.79
N LEU A 106 11.55 -2.47 1.00
CA LEU A 106 11.58 -3.90 1.28
C LEU A 106 12.21 -4.21 2.64
N LEU A 107 13.33 -3.55 2.98
CA LEU A 107 13.99 -3.73 4.26
C LEU A 107 13.10 -3.29 5.43
N ALA A 108 12.43 -2.14 5.29
CA ALA A 108 11.49 -1.64 6.29
C ALA A 108 10.33 -2.62 6.51
N LEU A 109 9.77 -3.18 5.43
CA LEU A 109 8.68 -4.16 5.50
C LEU A 109 9.15 -5.51 6.06
N ALA A 110 10.27 -6.05 5.58
CA ALA A 110 10.83 -7.33 6.01
C ALA A 110 11.17 -7.37 7.51
N LYS A 111 11.53 -6.21 8.08
CA LYS A 111 11.84 -6.06 9.51
C LYS A 111 10.71 -5.37 10.29
N GLY A 112 9.55 -5.20 9.65
CA GLY A 112 8.42 -4.41 10.11
C GLY A 112 7.82 -4.79 11.45
N GLN A 113 7.86 -6.08 11.77
CA GLN A 113 7.34 -6.66 13.02
C GLN A 113 7.95 -6.06 14.29
N ARG A 114 9.18 -5.57 14.16
CA ARG A 114 9.97 -5.02 15.25
C ARG A 114 9.87 -3.50 15.30
N ILE A 115 9.15 -2.89 14.35
CA ILE A 115 9.00 -1.43 14.21
C ILE A 115 7.62 -1.05 14.71
N ASN A 116 7.54 -0.57 15.95
CA ASN A 116 6.25 -0.28 16.59
C ASN A 116 6.24 0.98 17.48
N ALA A 117 7.33 1.75 17.52
CA ALA A 117 7.46 2.87 18.46
C ALA A 117 6.85 4.17 17.92
N VAL A 118 7.30 4.62 16.75
CA VAL A 118 6.90 5.92 16.15
C VAL A 118 6.05 5.71 14.89
N PHE A 119 6.35 4.65 14.15
CA PHE A 119 5.63 4.26 12.94
C PHE A 119 5.20 2.80 13.08
N PRO A 120 4.01 2.51 13.61
CA PRO A 120 3.51 1.15 13.70
C PRO A 120 3.29 0.62 12.28
N LEU A 121 4.22 -0.18 11.79
CA LEU A 121 4.19 -0.63 10.39
C LEU A 121 2.94 -1.50 10.12
N ALA A 122 2.37 -2.14 11.13
CA ALA A 122 1.11 -2.85 10.99
C ALA A 122 -0.07 -1.93 10.62
N GLN A 123 -0.04 -0.66 11.05
CA GLN A 123 -1.09 0.31 10.75
C GLN A 123 -0.75 1.20 9.55
N LEU A 124 0.51 1.55 9.35
CA LEU A 124 0.95 2.52 8.33
C LEU A 124 1.65 1.87 7.12
N GLY A 125 1.97 0.58 7.22
CA GLY A 125 2.53 -0.21 6.12
C GLY A 125 1.63 -0.28 4.87
N PRO A 126 0.29 -0.40 4.98
CA PRO A 126 -0.59 -0.32 3.80
C PRO A 126 -0.48 1.01 3.05
N ALA A 127 -0.30 2.13 3.77
CA ALA A 127 -0.06 3.43 3.16
C ALA A 127 1.28 3.44 2.39
N LEU A 128 2.33 2.87 3.00
CA LEU A 128 3.64 2.73 2.34
C LEU A 128 3.55 1.85 1.08
N LEU A 129 2.82 0.72 1.12
CA LEU A 129 2.64 -0.14 -0.05
C LEU A 129 1.84 0.55 -1.15
N LEU A 130 0.76 1.28 -0.80
CA LEU A 130 -0.01 2.05 -1.77
C LEU A 130 0.81 3.18 -2.42
N THR A 131 1.66 3.87 -1.66
CA THR A 131 2.57 4.88 -2.26
C THR A 131 3.56 4.25 -3.23
N LEU A 132 4.14 3.08 -2.89
CA LEU A 132 5.02 2.32 -3.77
C LEU A 132 4.29 1.89 -5.06
N GLN A 133 3.08 1.36 -4.93
CA GLN A 133 2.23 0.92 -6.03
C GLN A 133 1.82 2.07 -6.95
N ALA A 134 1.37 3.19 -6.37
CA ALA A 134 1.02 4.39 -7.10
C ALA A 134 2.23 4.99 -7.82
N SER A 135 3.40 5.02 -7.18
CA SER A 135 4.63 5.53 -7.80
C SER A 135 5.09 4.63 -8.96
N ALA A 136 4.95 3.31 -8.86
CA ALA A 136 5.30 2.39 -9.94
C ALA A 136 4.40 2.58 -11.18
N LEU A 137 3.10 2.83 -10.97
CA LEU A 137 2.17 3.14 -12.05
C LEU A 137 2.38 4.53 -12.64
N ALA A 138 2.71 5.53 -11.83
CA ALA A 138 2.87 6.92 -12.25
C ALA A 138 4.21 7.16 -12.98
N PHE A 139 5.32 6.67 -12.41
CA PHE A 139 6.67 6.96 -12.88
C PHE A 139 7.26 5.76 -13.64
N ARG A 140 7.49 5.93 -14.94
CA ARG A 140 8.05 4.90 -15.83
C ARG A 140 9.58 4.81 -15.72
N ASN A 141 10.12 3.62 -15.94
CA ASN A 141 11.57 3.45 -16.08
C ASN A 141 12.02 4.03 -17.43
N GLU A 142 13.00 4.92 -17.41
CA GLU A 142 13.67 5.40 -18.61
C GLU A 142 15.09 4.83 -18.58
N ALA A 143 15.31 3.82 -19.41
CA ALA A 143 16.60 3.16 -19.57
C ALA A 143 16.90 3.02 -21.06
N ASP A 144 18.16 3.30 -21.43
CA ASP A 144 18.65 3.12 -22.78
C ASP A 144 18.81 1.62 -23.05
N GLY A 145 18.02 1.11 -24.00
CA GLY A 145 18.00 -0.29 -24.41
C GLY A 145 16.90 -1.12 -23.72
N ASP A 146 16.25 -1.98 -24.50
CA ASP A 146 15.07 -2.73 -24.06
C ASP A 146 15.39 -3.76 -22.96
N LEU A 147 16.58 -4.35 -22.97
CA LEU A 147 17.03 -5.28 -21.94
C LEU A 147 17.18 -4.60 -20.57
N ARG A 148 17.80 -3.41 -20.50
CA ARG A 148 17.98 -2.68 -19.24
C ARG A 148 16.64 -2.22 -18.67
N TYR A 149 15.75 -1.75 -19.54
CA TYR A 149 14.38 -1.42 -19.16
C TYR A 149 13.65 -2.63 -18.59
N ALA A 150 13.72 -3.77 -19.29
CA ALA A 150 13.10 -5.03 -18.88
C ALA A 150 13.57 -5.48 -17.49
N VAL A 151 14.88 -5.44 -17.23
CA VAL A 151 15.46 -5.82 -15.92
C VAL A 151 14.96 -4.89 -14.81
N LEU A 152 14.92 -3.57 -15.05
CA LEU A 152 14.43 -2.60 -14.05
C LEU A 152 12.93 -2.75 -13.79
N GLU A 153 12.13 -2.97 -14.83
CA GLU A 153 10.68 -3.17 -14.69
C GLU A 153 10.38 -4.50 -13.97
N ALA A 154 11.09 -5.58 -14.32
CA ALA A 154 10.98 -6.88 -13.65
C ALA A 154 11.43 -6.80 -12.18
N SER A 155 12.50 -6.05 -11.88
CA SER A 155 12.93 -5.78 -10.50
C SER A 155 11.86 -5.02 -9.72
N THR A 156 11.19 -4.04 -10.35
CA THR A 156 10.08 -3.30 -9.74
C THR A 156 8.90 -4.23 -9.43
N VAL A 157 8.54 -5.11 -10.37
CA VAL A 157 7.48 -6.13 -10.19
C VAL A 157 7.82 -7.06 -9.02
N SER A 158 9.04 -7.60 -9.01
CA SER A 158 9.51 -8.48 -7.94
C SER A 158 9.50 -7.77 -6.58
N GLY A 159 9.91 -6.50 -6.53
CA GLY A 159 9.87 -5.73 -5.30
C GLY A 159 8.46 -5.44 -4.81
N ILE A 160 7.49 -5.16 -5.69
CA ILE A 160 6.08 -5.02 -5.28
C ILE A 160 5.55 -6.33 -4.71
N LEU A 161 5.90 -7.47 -5.32
CA LEU A 161 5.50 -8.79 -4.82
C LEU A 161 6.08 -9.06 -3.43
N HIS A 162 7.39 -8.85 -3.23
CA HIS A 162 8.02 -9.04 -1.92
C HIS A 162 7.49 -8.05 -0.88
N ALA A 163 7.27 -6.79 -1.24
CA ALA A 163 6.67 -5.79 -0.35
C ALA A 163 5.28 -6.23 0.12
N SER A 164 4.47 -6.77 -0.80
CA SER A 164 3.13 -7.28 -0.51
C SER A 164 3.17 -8.44 0.48
N LEU A 165 4.05 -9.43 0.24
CA LEU A 165 4.23 -10.59 1.11
C LEU A 165 4.77 -10.23 2.50
N TYR A 166 5.76 -9.32 2.57
CA TYR A 166 6.30 -8.86 3.84
C TYR A 166 5.26 -8.05 4.63
N LEU A 167 4.46 -7.23 3.95
CA LEU A 167 3.39 -6.50 4.60
C LEU A 167 2.32 -7.46 5.15
N ASP A 168 1.92 -8.49 4.40
CA ASP A 168 0.99 -9.52 4.89
C ASP A 168 1.50 -10.19 6.15
N ALA A 169 2.79 -10.52 6.19
CA ALA A 169 3.41 -11.09 7.38
C ALA A 169 3.27 -10.15 8.59
N VAL A 170 3.27 -8.82 8.42
CA VAL A 170 3.13 -7.81 9.50
C VAL A 170 1.68 -7.57 9.90
N VAL A 171 0.81 -7.46 8.91
CA VAL A 171 -0.56 -7.04 9.09
C VAL A 171 -1.43 -8.18 9.64
N LEU A 172 -1.22 -9.42 9.18
CA LEU A 172 -2.04 -10.56 9.58
C LEU A 172 -1.91 -10.87 11.10
N PRO A 173 -0.71 -11.01 11.69
CA PRO A 173 -0.57 -11.23 13.13
C PRO A 173 -1.16 -10.08 13.95
N TYR A 174 -0.93 -8.84 13.51
CA TYR A 174 -1.43 -7.66 14.19
C TYR A 174 -2.96 -7.66 14.27
N TYR A 175 -3.66 -7.79 13.14
CA TYR A 175 -5.13 -7.76 13.17
C TYR A 175 -5.73 -9.02 13.80
N THR A 176 -5.09 -10.19 13.66
CA THR A 176 -5.48 -11.39 14.41
C THR A 176 -5.38 -11.15 15.91
N GLY A 177 -4.28 -10.53 16.36
CA GLY A 177 -4.10 -10.14 17.76
C GLY A 177 -5.11 -9.10 18.21
N THR A 178 -5.45 -8.09 17.39
CA THR A 178 -6.51 -7.13 17.75
C THR A 178 -7.88 -7.80 17.88
N ASP A 179 -8.20 -8.74 17.00
CA ASP A 179 -9.45 -9.50 17.05
C ASP A 179 -9.48 -10.43 18.27
N ALA A 180 -8.34 -11.05 18.58
CA ALA A 180 -8.14 -11.81 19.80
C ALA A 180 -8.45 -10.93 21.02
N LEU A 181 -7.79 -9.78 21.16
CA LEU A 181 -7.94 -8.88 22.30
C LEU A 181 -9.33 -8.25 22.46
N ARG A 182 -10.00 -7.89 21.36
CA ARG A 182 -11.31 -7.22 21.40
C ARG A 182 -12.46 -8.19 21.71
N TRP A 183 -12.34 -9.45 21.29
CA TRP A 183 -13.46 -10.41 21.29
C TRP A 183 -13.19 -11.69 22.09
N SER A 184 -12.18 -11.70 22.96
CA SER A 184 -11.90 -12.82 23.85
C SER A 184 -11.85 -12.39 25.31
N ARG A 185 -11.90 -13.38 26.21
CA ARG A 185 -11.67 -13.20 27.64
C ARG A 185 -10.38 -13.90 28.03
N PHE A 186 -9.60 -13.32 28.93
CA PHE A 186 -8.43 -14.01 29.46
C PHE A 186 -8.88 -15.18 30.35
N SER A 187 -8.35 -16.38 30.07
CA SER A 187 -8.65 -17.60 30.83
C SER A 187 -8.06 -17.56 32.25
N GLY A 188 -6.89 -16.94 32.40
CA GLY A 188 -6.15 -16.87 33.66
C GLY A 188 -5.20 -18.06 33.89
N GLU A 189 -5.31 -19.12 33.10
CA GLU A 189 -4.39 -20.28 33.13
C GLU A 189 -2.97 -19.92 32.69
N CYS A 190 -2.84 -18.97 31.75
CA CYS A 190 -1.55 -18.38 31.38
C CYS A 190 -1.71 -16.91 30.98
N ALA A 191 -0.59 -16.18 30.91
CA ALA A 191 -0.59 -14.75 30.61
C ALA A 191 -1.18 -14.41 29.23
N THR A 192 -1.06 -15.30 28.25
CA THR A 192 -1.55 -15.12 26.87
C THR A 192 -2.75 -16.00 26.54
N CYS A 193 -3.33 -16.69 27.53
CA CYS A 193 -4.41 -17.65 27.34
C CYS A 193 -5.75 -16.93 27.20
N LEU A 194 -6.45 -17.21 26.10
CA LEU A 194 -7.67 -16.53 25.66
C LEU A 194 -8.78 -17.55 25.40
N CYS A 195 -9.93 -17.31 26.02
CA CYS A 195 -11.17 -18.04 25.80
C CYS A 195 -12.06 -17.30 24.79
N ARG A 196 -12.61 -18.05 23.83
CA ARG A 196 -13.52 -17.52 22.80
C ARG A 196 -14.70 -18.45 22.56
N MET A 197 -15.81 -17.84 22.17
CA MET A 197 -17.02 -18.54 21.71
C MET A 197 -16.98 -18.86 20.21
N ASP A 198 -16.22 -18.07 19.44
CA ASP A 198 -16.03 -18.24 18.01
C ASP A 198 -14.56 -18.55 17.69
N PRO A 199 -14.29 -19.35 16.64
CA PRO A 199 -12.93 -19.64 16.22
C PRO A 199 -12.18 -18.36 15.82
N LEU A 200 -10.89 -18.31 16.12
CA LEU A 200 -10.04 -17.18 15.77
C LEU A 200 -9.75 -17.19 14.26
N VAL A 201 -9.96 -16.05 13.59
CA VAL A 201 -9.76 -15.91 12.14
C VAL A 201 -8.46 -15.17 11.86
N VAL A 202 -7.63 -15.73 10.97
CA VAL A 202 -6.36 -15.13 10.55
C VAL A 202 -6.63 -13.82 9.78
N GLY A 203 -5.99 -12.74 10.22
CA GLY A 203 -6.22 -11.38 9.72
C GLY A 203 -7.33 -10.62 10.45
N GLY A 204 -7.98 -11.26 11.44
CA GLY A 204 -9.10 -10.67 12.18
C GLY A 204 -10.37 -10.51 11.34
N ARG A 205 -11.43 -10.01 11.97
CA ARG A 205 -12.74 -9.80 11.32
C ARG A 205 -13.02 -8.34 10.98
N THR A 206 -12.22 -7.42 11.51
CA THR A 206 -12.43 -5.97 11.43
C THR A 206 -11.92 -5.35 10.13
N VAL A 207 -10.74 -5.76 9.66
CA VAL A 207 -10.10 -5.21 8.46
C VAL A 207 -9.81 -6.30 7.45
N LEU A 208 -10.44 -6.20 6.28
CA LEU A 208 -10.22 -7.10 5.15
C LEU A 208 -9.09 -6.55 4.26
N TYR A 209 -7.89 -6.37 4.82
CA TYR A 209 -6.72 -5.95 4.05
C TYR A 209 -5.75 -7.10 3.83
N ARG A 210 -5.26 -7.23 2.59
CA ARG A 210 -4.15 -8.11 2.22
C ARG A 210 -3.17 -7.32 1.37
N GLY A 211 -1.88 -7.45 1.67
CA GLY A 211 -0.79 -6.92 0.87
C GLY A 211 -0.81 -7.53 -0.54
N LEU A 212 -0.89 -8.86 -0.65
CA LEU A 212 -1.15 -9.50 -1.94
C LEU A 212 -2.64 -9.49 -2.28
N SER A 213 -3.07 -8.38 -2.86
CA SER A 213 -4.46 -8.11 -3.23
C SER A 213 -4.70 -8.22 -4.74
N LYS A 214 -5.97 -8.08 -5.14
CA LYS A 214 -6.36 -7.86 -6.54
C LYS A 214 -5.66 -6.64 -7.15
N THR A 215 -5.39 -5.63 -6.33
CA THR A 215 -4.76 -4.37 -6.76
C THR A 215 -3.27 -4.57 -7.02
N ALA A 216 -2.56 -5.30 -6.16
CA ALA A 216 -1.18 -5.69 -6.39
C ALA A 216 -1.02 -6.50 -7.69
N LEU A 217 -1.90 -7.48 -7.93
CA LEU A 217 -1.88 -8.28 -9.17
C LEU A 217 -2.16 -7.41 -10.41
N ALA A 218 -3.17 -6.54 -10.37
CA ALA A 218 -3.48 -5.65 -11.49
C ALA A 218 -2.27 -4.79 -11.88
N ILE A 219 -1.55 -4.24 -10.90
CA ILE A 219 -0.35 -3.44 -11.12
C ILE A 219 0.76 -4.30 -11.72
N ILE A 220 1.00 -5.50 -11.19
CA ILE A 220 2.01 -6.42 -11.73
C ILE A 220 1.70 -6.72 -13.20
N PHE A 221 0.46 -7.04 -13.55
CA PHE A 221 0.07 -7.24 -14.95
C PHE A 221 0.23 -5.98 -15.80
N ALA A 222 -0.10 -4.79 -15.28
CA ALA A 222 0.13 -3.54 -15.97
C ALA A 222 1.63 -3.28 -16.24
N LEU A 223 2.52 -3.55 -15.27
CA LEU A 223 3.97 -3.41 -15.45
C LEU A 223 4.53 -4.46 -16.43
N CYS A 224 4.09 -5.71 -16.31
CA CYS A 224 4.48 -6.77 -17.25
C CYS A 224 4.02 -6.45 -18.68
N SER A 225 2.79 -5.94 -18.86
CA SER A 225 2.31 -5.54 -20.19
C SER A 225 3.12 -4.38 -20.79
N ARG A 226 3.58 -3.41 -19.98
CA ARG A 226 4.50 -2.36 -20.45
C ARG A 226 5.81 -2.94 -20.97
N MET A 227 6.35 -3.94 -20.28
CA MET A 227 7.57 -4.63 -20.68
C MET A 227 7.38 -5.41 -21.98
N VAL A 228 6.31 -6.21 -22.08
CA VAL A 228 6.01 -7.00 -23.28
C VAL A 228 5.78 -6.11 -24.50
N CYS A 229 4.96 -5.06 -24.39
CA CYS A 229 4.70 -4.14 -25.52
C CYS A 229 5.97 -3.43 -25.99
N ARG A 230 6.93 -3.19 -25.09
CA ARG A 230 8.20 -2.57 -25.46
C ARG A 230 9.14 -3.53 -26.17
N ILE A 231 9.20 -4.80 -25.75
CA ILE A 231 10.10 -5.82 -26.33
C ILE A 231 9.60 -6.30 -27.69
N TYR A 232 8.30 -6.60 -27.79
CA TYR A 232 7.72 -7.21 -28.99
C TYR A 232 7.17 -6.19 -30.00
N GLY A 233 7.19 -4.90 -29.68
CA GLY A 233 6.59 -3.85 -30.48
C GLY A 233 5.10 -3.64 -30.18
N GLU A 234 4.62 -2.45 -30.52
CA GLU A 234 3.27 -1.99 -30.14
C GLU A 234 2.26 -2.20 -31.28
N GLU A 235 1.59 -3.36 -31.27
CA GLU A 235 0.42 -3.63 -32.10
C GLU A 235 -0.86 -3.03 -31.49
N ARG A 236 -1.91 -2.79 -32.30
CA ARG A 236 -3.17 -2.19 -31.85
C ARG A 236 -3.81 -2.92 -30.67
N VAL A 237 -3.77 -4.26 -30.67
CA VAL A 237 -4.30 -5.09 -29.58
C VAL A 237 -3.44 -4.96 -28.33
N SER A 238 -2.11 -5.00 -28.47
CA SER A 238 -1.15 -4.85 -27.36
C SER A 238 -1.24 -3.47 -26.69
N ALA A 239 -1.44 -2.39 -27.47
CA ALA A 239 -1.63 -1.05 -26.97
C ALA A 239 -2.95 -0.94 -26.17
N TRP A 240 -4.01 -1.58 -26.68
CA TRP A 240 -5.31 -1.61 -26.00
C TRP A 240 -5.26 -2.38 -24.68
N THR A 241 -4.65 -3.58 -24.67
CA THR A 241 -4.52 -4.37 -23.43
C THR A 241 -3.68 -3.67 -22.39
N ARG A 242 -2.54 -3.06 -22.77
CA ARG A 242 -1.73 -2.22 -21.89
C ARG A 242 -2.52 -1.07 -21.29
N SER A 243 -3.27 -0.34 -22.13
CA SER A 243 -4.08 0.80 -21.67
C SER A 243 -5.19 0.35 -20.71
N ALA A 244 -5.87 -0.76 -21.02
CA ALA A 244 -6.91 -1.33 -20.18
C ALA A 244 -6.36 -1.79 -18.82
N LEU A 245 -5.20 -2.47 -18.80
CA LEU A 245 -4.54 -2.90 -17.56
C LEU A 245 -4.06 -1.71 -16.72
N GLU A 246 -3.50 -0.67 -17.35
CA GLU A 246 -3.15 0.56 -16.64
C GLU A 246 -4.39 1.22 -16.02
N ALA A 247 -5.48 1.36 -16.79
CA ALA A 247 -6.73 1.96 -16.30
C ALA A 247 -7.33 1.15 -15.14
N ALA A 248 -7.45 -0.17 -15.30
CA ALA A 248 -7.93 -1.06 -14.25
C ALA A 248 -7.08 -0.95 -12.98
N SER A 249 -5.75 -0.89 -13.12
CA SER A 249 -4.85 -0.72 -11.98
C SER A 249 -5.09 0.58 -11.23
N TRP A 250 -5.34 1.70 -11.92
CA TRP A 250 -5.67 2.97 -11.27
C TRP A 250 -7.00 2.94 -10.54
N VAL A 251 -8.03 2.29 -11.10
CA VAL A 251 -9.33 2.11 -10.44
C VAL A 251 -9.16 1.32 -9.15
N PHE A 252 -8.40 0.22 -9.20
CA PHE A 252 -8.11 -0.62 -8.05
C PHE A 252 -7.33 0.14 -6.96
N VAL A 253 -6.25 0.84 -7.32
CA VAL A 253 -5.45 1.63 -6.37
C VAL A 253 -6.28 2.76 -5.74
N ALA A 254 -7.13 3.42 -6.51
CA ALA A 254 -8.04 4.43 -5.98
C ALA A 254 -9.06 3.84 -5.00
N GLY A 255 -9.63 2.67 -5.34
CA GLY A 255 -10.55 1.94 -4.47
C GLY A 255 -9.92 1.57 -3.13
N ASP A 256 -8.72 1.01 -3.13
CA ASP A 256 -7.98 0.67 -1.91
C ASP A 256 -7.65 1.92 -1.07
N ALA A 257 -7.24 3.01 -1.72
CA ALA A 257 -6.91 4.26 -1.02
C ALA A 257 -8.15 4.87 -0.34
N VAL A 258 -9.31 4.86 -1.01
CA VAL A 258 -10.58 5.32 -0.43
C VAL A 258 -11.04 4.40 0.69
N TYR A 259 -10.95 3.08 0.51
CA TYR A 259 -11.32 2.10 1.53
C TYR A 259 -10.51 2.30 2.82
N LEU A 260 -9.19 2.40 2.71
CA LEU A 260 -8.32 2.57 3.88
C LEU A 260 -8.48 3.94 4.56
N ALA A 261 -8.68 5.01 3.77
CA ALA A 261 -9.00 6.31 4.34
C ALA A 261 -10.32 6.27 5.12
N GLY A 262 -11.39 5.73 4.50
CA GLY A 262 -12.70 5.59 5.14
C GLY A 262 -12.66 4.72 6.40
N TRP A 263 -11.93 3.61 6.37
CA TRP A 263 -11.70 2.76 7.54
C TRP A 263 -11.03 3.55 8.67
N ALA A 264 -9.92 4.24 8.38
CA ALA A 264 -9.19 4.99 9.39
C ALA A 264 -10.02 6.14 9.99
N PHE A 265 -10.85 6.80 9.17
CA PHE A 265 -11.81 7.80 9.65
C PHE A 265 -12.81 7.18 10.63
N ALA A 266 -13.31 5.98 10.36
CA ALA A 266 -14.24 5.29 11.26
C ALA A 266 -13.58 4.86 12.58
N GLU A 267 -12.30 4.46 12.54
CA GLU A 267 -11.56 4.04 13.74
C GLU A 267 -11.05 5.23 14.59
N GLY A 268 -11.04 6.45 14.04
CA GLY A 268 -10.71 7.68 14.77
C GLY A 268 -9.22 7.88 15.10
N ALA A 269 -8.33 7.04 14.53
CA ALA A 269 -6.89 7.14 14.76
C ALA A 269 -6.27 8.25 13.89
N ALA A 270 -6.11 9.45 14.47
CA ALA A 270 -5.70 10.66 13.75
C ALA A 270 -4.45 10.50 12.86
N ALA A 271 -3.44 9.75 13.32
CA ALA A 271 -2.21 9.53 12.55
C ALA A 271 -2.42 8.64 11.32
N SER A 272 -3.21 7.57 11.43
CA SER A 272 -3.53 6.71 10.27
C SER A 272 -4.48 7.42 9.31
N VAL A 273 -5.44 8.19 9.82
CA VAL A 273 -6.32 9.06 9.02
C VAL A 273 -5.49 10.01 8.15
N ALA A 274 -4.55 10.74 8.76
CA ALA A 274 -3.70 11.67 8.03
C ALA A 274 -2.86 10.94 6.96
N ALA A 275 -2.24 9.81 7.31
CA ALA A 275 -1.44 9.04 6.36
C ALA A 275 -2.28 8.55 5.17
N TYR A 276 -3.42 7.90 5.41
CA TYR A 276 -4.26 7.37 4.34
C TYR A 276 -4.92 8.47 3.49
N ALA A 277 -5.32 9.58 4.11
CA ALA A 277 -5.86 10.73 3.37
C ALA A 277 -4.79 11.35 2.45
N LEU A 278 -3.54 11.48 2.91
CA LEU A 278 -2.45 11.97 2.07
C LEU A 278 -2.14 11.02 0.91
N VAL A 279 -2.13 9.71 1.15
CA VAL A 279 -1.95 8.71 0.08
C VAL A 279 -3.10 8.74 -0.92
N ALA A 280 -4.35 8.84 -0.46
CA ALA A 280 -5.49 9.02 -1.34
C ALA A 280 -5.35 10.30 -2.17
N GLY A 281 -4.97 11.43 -1.56
CA GLY A 281 -4.67 12.67 -2.25
C GLY A 281 -3.59 12.52 -3.33
N LEU A 282 -2.49 11.81 -3.05
CA LEU A 282 -1.46 11.48 -4.04
C LEU A 282 -2.02 10.67 -5.22
N VAL A 283 -2.82 9.63 -4.94
CA VAL A 283 -3.43 8.79 -5.98
C VAL A 283 -4.35 9.63 -6.87
N PHE A 284 -5.22 10.44 -6.27
CA PHE A 284 -6.10 11.34 -7.01
C PHE A 284 -5.33 12.37 -7.82
N LEU A 285 -4.24 12.92 -7.28
CA LEU A 285 -3.37 13.84 -8.00
C LEU A 285 -2.74 13.17 -9.24
N CYS A 286 -2.24 11.94 -9.11
CA CYS A 286 -1.70 11.18 -10.23
C CYS A 286 -2.76 10.89 -11.31
N ILE A 287 -3.97 10.52 -10.91
CA ILE A 287 -5.09 10.29 -11.83
C ILE A 287 -5.48 11.59 -12.53
N PHE A 288 -5.65 12.68 -11.77
CA PHE A 288 -5.98 13.99 -12.30
C PHE A 288 -4.94 14.46 -13.33
N GLY A 289 -3.65 14.28 -13.03
CA GLY A 289 -2.58 14.62 -13.96
C GLY A 289 -2.63 13.84 -15.27
N LYS A 290 -3.01 12.56 -15.23
CA LYS A 290 -3.23 11.77 -16.45
C LYS A 290 -4.43 12.26 -17.25
N VAL A 291 -5.55 12.52 -16.59
CA VAL A 291 -6.76 13.04 -17.23
C VAL A 291 -6.49 14.41 -17.87
N TYR A 292 -5.82 15.31 -17.15
CA TYR A 292 -5.45 16.63 -17.65
C TYR A 292 -4.59 16.55 -18.92
N LYS A 293 -3.55 15.69 -18.92
CA LYS A 293 -2.71 15.47 -20.10
C LYS A 293 -3.47 14.87 -21.27
N PHE A 294 -4.40 13.96 -20.99
CA PHE A 294 -5.26 13.38 -22.03
C PHE A 294 -6.18 14.44 -22.65
N LEU A 295 -6.78 15.31 -21.83
CA LEU A 295 -7.61 16.43 -22.31
C LEU A 295 -6.80 17.44 -23.12
N ALA A 296 -5.62 17.84 -22.65
CA ALA A 296 -4.72 18.73 -23.39
C ALA A 296 -4.28 18.12 -24.75
N TRP A 297 -4.02 16.81 -24.77
CA TRP A 297 -3.72 16.07 -26.01
C TRP A 297 -4.93 16.04 -26.97
N MET A 298 -6.15 15.86 -26.45
CA MET A 298 -7.37 15.93 -27.25
C MET A 298 -7.58 17.32 -27.85
N GLU A 299 -7.37 18.37 -27.07
CA GLU A 299 -7.52 19.76 -27.50
C GLU A 299 -6.53 20.12 -28.62
N THR A 300 -5.25 19.78 -28.45
CA THR A 300 -4.22 19.98 -29.49
C THR A 300 -4.52 19.23 -30.79
N ARG A 301 -5.08 18.01 -30.72
CA ARG A 301 -5.53 17.28 -31.91
C ARG A 301 -6.77 17.88 -32.57
N GLN A 302 -7.72 18.42 -31.80
CA GLN A 302 -8.88 19.11 -32.35
C GLN A 302 -8.49 20.40 -33.08
N VAL A 303 -7.51 21.15 -32.56
CA VAL A 303 -6.96 22.35 -33.22
C VAL A 303 -6.26 21.98 -34.54
N GLN A 304 -5.52 20.87 -34.58
CA GLN A 304 -4.86 20.38 -35.80
C GLN A 304 -5.85 19.82 -36.84
N TRP A 305 -7.05 19.39 -36.41
CA TRP A 305 -8.12 18.89 -37.28
C TRP A 305 -9.06 19.96 -37.82
N LYS A 306 -8.98 21.22 -37.39
CA LYS A 306 -9.65 22.31 -38.12
C LYS A 306 -8.92 22.47 -39.46
N PRO A 307 -9.54 22.12 -40.61
CA PRO A 307 -8.93 22.40 -41.90
C PRO A 307 -8.71 23.91 -41.95
N SER A 308 -7.52 24.33 -42.36
CA SER A 308 -7.30 25.71 -42.77
C SER A 308 -8.25 26.01 -43.92
N VAL A 309 -9.44 26.54 -43.61
CA VAL A 309 -10.27 27.24 -44.58
C VAL A 309 -9.57 28.56 -44.84
N SER A 310 -8.45 28.49 -45.57
CA SER A 310 -7.84 29.66 -46.19
C SER A 310 -8.75 30.03 -47.36
N CYS A 311 -9.54 31.08 -47.16
CA CYS A 311 -10.32 31.73 -48.20
C CYS A 311 -9.38 32.13 -49.35
N HIS A 312 -9.40 31.38 -50.45
CA HIS A 312 -9.04 31.92 -51.76
C HIS A 312 -10.30 32.54 -52.36
N SER A 313 -10.54 33.81 -52.03
CA SER A 313 -11.31 34.71 -52.90
C SER A 313 -10.29 35.56 -53.65
N ASN A 314 -9.70 35.00 -54.70
CA ASN A 314 -9.04 35.83 -55.70
C ASN A 314 -10.11 36.36 -56.65
N VAL A 315 -10.31 37.66 -56.53
CA VAL A 315 -10.74 38.60 -57.57
C VAL A 315 -10.15 38.17 -58.92
N VAL A 316 -11.00 37.91 -59.92
CA VAL A 316 -11.12 38.61 -61.23
C VAL A 316 -12.48 38.24 -61.83
#